data_AF-A0A833CBI3-F1
#
_entry.id   AF-A0A833CBI3-F1
#
_cell.length_a   1.000
_cell.length_b   1.000
_cell.length_c   1.000
_cell.angle_alpha   90.00
_cell.angle_beta   90.00
_cell.angle_gamma   90.00
#
_symmetry.space_group_name_H-M   'P 1'
#
loop_
_entity.id
_entity.type
_entity.pdbx_description
1 polymer ?
#
loop_
_entity_poly.entity_id
_entity_poly.type
_entity_poly.pdbx_seq_one_letter_code
_entity_poly.pdbx_strand_id
1 'polypeptide(L)'
;MANAKNEKSPIFEKFLISEEITCFDKRNVEDEEGTVVYRSYIQTEMGDMPIFVLLDATIYGVIRVLVGANVVTADNYQAISEFINRENSKYKNFKYYIEHDDNSLYLDCIYISPNTAFEPELLYVLMQQIVQYMPGAVPALKEAMGIEQLPDPFAQYAHKH
;
A
#
# COMPACT_ATOMS: atom_id res chain seq x y z
N MET A 1 -18.09 -15.64 18.79
CA MET A 1 -16.67 -15.47 19.17
C MET A 1 -16.53 -14.04 19.62
N ALA A 2 -15.82 -13.74 20.71
CA ALA A 2 -15.63 -12.33 21.11
C ALA A 2 -14.90 -11.61 19.99
N ASN A 3 -15.38 -10.43 19.55
CA ASN A 3 -14.70 -9.62 18.53
C ASN A 3 -13.26 -9.40 19.01
N ALA A 4 -12.30 -9.97 18.28
CA ALA A 4 -10.90 -9.78 18.59
C ALA A 4 -10.61 -8.27 18.53
N LYS A 5 -9.90 -7.75 19.52
CA LYS A 5 -9.54 -6.33 19.54
C LYS A 5 -8.27 -6.13 18.73
N ASN A 6 -8.20 -5.08 17.93
CA ASN A 6 -6.96 -4.67 17.25
C ASN A 6 -5.92 -4.18 18.28
N GLU A 7 -4.98 -5.06 18.63
CA GLU A 7 -3.87 -4.74 19.54
C GLU A 7 -2.63 -4.23 18.80
N LYS A 8 -2.53 -4.47 17.49
CA LYS A 8 -1.39 -4.06 16.67
C LYS A 8 -1.31 -2.55 16.51
N SER A 9 -2.44 -1.88 16.28
CA SER A 9 -2.48 -0.42 16.06
C SER A 9 -1.87 0.36 17.25
N PRO A 10 -2.27 0.15 18.51
CA PRO A 10 -1.62 0.81 19.64
C PRO A 10 -0.12 0.53 19.79
N ILE A 11 0.34 -0.66 19.42
CA ILE A 11 1.77 -1.02 19.44
C ILE A 11 2.52 -0.24 18.35
N PHE A 12 1.97 -0.20 17.14
CA PHE A 12 2.53 0.56 16.03
C PHE A 12 2.60 2.06 16.34
N GLU A 13 1.56 2.63 16.95
CA GLU A 13 1.55 4.05 17.37
C GLU A 13 2.68 4.38 18.35
N LYS A 14 2.91 3.52 19.34
CA LYS A 14 4.01 3.71 20.30
C LYS A 14 5.37 3.69 19.59
N PHE A 15 5.55 2.78 18.64
CA PHE A 15 6.75 2.71 17.83
C PHE A 15 6.95 3.96 16.98
N LEU A 16 5.91 4.45 16.29
CA LEU A 16 6.00 5.68 15.51
C LEU A 16 6.41 6.88 16.38
N ILE A 17 5.87 6.98 17.59
CA ILE A 17 6.22 8.04 18.56
C ILE A 17 7.67 7.88 19.04
N SER A 18 8.12 6.66 19.38
CA SER A 18 9.48 6.45 19.89
C SER A 18 10.56 6.71 18.85
N GLU A 19 10.26 6.44 17.58
CA GLU A 19 11.16 6.68 16.44
C GLU A 19 10.97 8.07 15.80
N GLU A 20 10.14 8.95 16.39
CA GLU A 20 9.85 10.28 15.88
C GLU A 20 9.32 10.32 14.42
N ILE A 21 8.60 9.26 14.01
CA ILE A 21 8.02 9.12 12.67
C ILE A 21 6.69 9.87 12.62
N THR A 22 6.63 10.94 11.82
CA THR A 22 5.47 11.87 11.77
C THR A 22 4.75 11.91 10.42
N CYS A 23 5.17 11.10 9.44
CA CYS A 23 4.68 11.15 8.07
C CYS A 23 3.33 10.43 7.81
N PHE A 24 2.65 9.96 8.86
CA PHE A 24 1.41 9.19 8.73
C PHE A 24 0.17 9.97 9.19
N ASP A 25 -0.85 9.98 8.35
CA ASP A 25 -2.23 10.27 8.76
C ASP A 25 -2.90 8.99 9.25
N LYS A 26 -3.61 9.04 10.37
CA LYS A 26 -4.36 7.90 10.92
C LYS A 26 -5.86 8.06 10.70
N ARG A 27 -6.53 6.98 10.30
CA ARG A 27 -8.00 6.89 10.17
C ARG A 27 -8.52 5.54 10.68
N ASN A 28 -9.64 5.57 11.40
CA ASN A 28 -10.39 4.36 11.77
C ASN A 28 -11.47 4.06 10.71
N VAL A 29 -11.65 2.79 10.36
CA VAL A 29 -12.63 2.36 9.33
C VAL A 29 -14.01 2.01 9.94
N GLU A 30 -14.08 1.81 11.26
CA GLU A 30 -15.31 1.44 12.01
C GLU A 30 -15.96 0.12 11.52
N ASP A 31 -15.15 -0.86 11.12
CA ASP A 31 -15.59 -2.22 10.78
C ASP A 31 -15.52 -3.18 11.98
N GLU A 32 -15.96 -4.43 11.78
CA GLU A 32 -16.03 -5.44 12.84
C GLU A 32 -14.66 -5.85 13.40
N GLU A 33 -13.61 -5.73 12.58
CA GLU A 33 -12.23 -6.09 12.92
C GLU A 33 -11.44 -4.92 13.54
N GLY A 34 -12.05 -3.74 13.61
CA GLY A 34 -11.43 -2.53 14.17
C GLY A 34 -10.23 -2.05 13.35
N THR A 35 -10.36 -2.04 12.02
CA THR A 35 -9.31 -1.65 11.08
C THR A 35 -8.89 -0.19 11.29
N VAL A 36 -7.59 0.00 11.41
CA VAL A 36 -6.92 1.30 11.45
C VAL A 36 -6.02 1.41 10.22
N VAL A 37 -6.16 2.51 9.50
CA VAL A 37 -5.38 2.83 8.30
C VAL A 37 -4.42 3.96 8.64
N TYR A 38 -3.13 3.73 8.39
CA TYR A 38 -2.10 4.76 8.40
C TYR A 38 -1.73 5.07 6.96
N ARG A 39 -1.88 6.31 6.54
CA ARG A 39 -1.60 6.76 5.18
C ARG A 39 -0.35 7.63 5.16
N SER A 40 0.54 7.37 4.22
CA SER A 40 1.64 8.24 3.84
C SER A 40 1.78 8.26 2.31
N TYR A 41 2.86 8.84 1.78
CA TYR A 41 3.11 8.95 0.35
C TYR A 41 4.56 8.57 0.01
N ILE A 42 4.73 7.85 -1.10
CA ILE A 42 6.02 7.66 -1.75
C ILE A 42 6.14 8.69 -2.85
N GLN A 43 7.14 9.56 -2.75
CA GLN A 43 7.44 10.54 -3.79
C GLN A 43 8.26 9.87 -4.90
N THR A 44 7.79 9.99 -6.14
CA THR A 44 8.47 9.45 -7.31
C THR A 44 8.49 10.48 -8.44
N GLU A 45 9.33 10.26 -9.46
CA GLU A 45 9.37 11.15 -10.63
C GLU A 45 8.09 11.09 -11.48
N MET A 46 7.27 10.04 -11.34
CA MET A 46 5.97 9.96 -12.00
C MET A 46 4.84 10.55 -11.14
N GLY A 47 5.11 11.01 -9.92
CA GLY A 47 4.11 11.56 -8.99
C GLY A 47 4.06 10.82 -7.67
N ASP A 48 3.20 11.30 -6.77
CA ASP A 48 3.06 10.72 -5.42
C ASP A 48 2.19 9.47 -5.45
N MET A 49 2.71 8.38 -4.88
CA MET A 49 1.97 7.12 -4.70
C MET A 49 1.52 6.99 -3.23
N PRO A 50 0.20 6.97 -2.95
CA PRO A 50 -0.28 6.71 -1.60
C PRO A 50 0.16 5.34 -1.10
N ILE A 51 0.72 5.28 0.10
CA ILE A 51 1.02 4.05 0.82
C ILE A 51 0.18 3.96 2.09
N PHE A 52 -0.37 2.79 2.36
CA PHE A 52 -1.26 2.50 3.46
C PHE A 52 -0.70 1.36 4.29
N VAL A 53 -0.70 1.50 5.61
CA VAL A 53 -0.54 0.39 6.54
C VAL A 53 -1.91 0.13 7.16
N LEU A 54 -2.46 -1.04 6.90
CA LEU A 54 -3.75 -1.50 7.41
C LEU A 54 -3.47 -2.51 8.53
N LEU A 55 -3.93 -2.18 9.73
CA LEU A 55 -3.82 -3.04 10.90
C LEU A 55 -5.22 -3.25 11.49
N ASP A 56 -5.56 -4.50 11.75
CA ASP A 56 -6.84 -4.93 12.29
C ASP A 56 -6.62 -6.07 13.30
N ALA A 57 -7.71 -6.66 13.79
CA ALA A 57 -7.67 -7.74 14.76
C ALA A 57 -7.32 -9.14 14.18
N THR A 58 -7.21 -9.27 12.85
CA THR A 58 -6.84 -10.52 12.20
C THR A 58 -5.36 -10.82 12.41
N ILE A 59 -4.83 -11.92 11.83
CA ILE A 59 -3.38 -12.19 11.84
C ILE A 59 -2.62 -11.41 10.77
N TYR A 60 -3.32 -10.68 9.90
CA TYR A 60 -2.71 -9.96 8.78
C TYR A 60 -2.48 -8.49 9.15
N GLY A 61 -1.37 -7.96 8.68
CA GLY A 61 -1.14 -6.54 8.48
C GLY A 61 -0.81 -6.35 7.01
N VAL A 62 -1.34 -5.30 6.39
CA VAL A 62 -1.16 -5.06 4.96
C VAL A 62 -0.46 -3.74 4.76
N ILE A 63 0.65 -3.76 4.04
CA ILE A 63 1.25 -2.55 3.46
C ILE A 63 0.78 -2.50 2.02
N ARG A 64 -0.02 -1.51 1.66
CA ARG A 64 -0.62 -1.35 0.33
C ARG A 64 -0.13 -0.06 -0.32
N VAL A 65 0.34 -0.13 -1.54
CA VAL A 65 0.62 1.04 -2.38
C VAL A 65 -0.43 1.13 -3.48
N LEU A 66 -1.05 2.29 -3.63
CA LEU A 66 -1.77 2.66 -4.84
C LEU A 66 -0.73 3.13 -5.85
N VAL A 67 -0.31 2.22 -6.73
CA VAL A 67 0.79 2.44 -7.68
C VAL A 67 0.34 3.35 -8.81
N GLY A 68 -0.91 3.22 -9.24
CA GLY A 68 -1.55 4.15 -10.15
C GLY A 68 -3.07 4.00 -10.13
N ALA A 69 -3.78 5.10 -9.93
CA ALA A 69 -5.24 5.12 -9.87
C ALA A 69 -5.86 5.20 -11.26
N ASN A 70 -6.81 4.31 -11.59
CA ASN A 70 -7.52 4.32 -12.87
C ASN A 70 -6.58 4.40 -14.11
N VAL A 71 -5.41 3.76 -14.03
CA VAL A 71 -4.39 3.75 -15.08
C VAL A 71 -4.51 2.54 -16.02
N VAL A 72 -5.31 1.55 -15.64
CA VAL A 72 -5.46 0.32 -16.42
C VAL A 72 -6.53 0.52 -17.49
N THR A 73 -6.16 0.23 -18.74
CA THR A 73 -7.02 0.32 -19.92
C THR A 73 -6.94 -0.99 -20.71
N ALA A 74 -7.86 -1.18 -21.66
CA ALA A 74 -7.79 -2.35 -22.56
C ALA A 74 -6.48 -2.40 -23.35
N ASP A 75 -5.92 -1.25 -23.72
CA ASP A 75 -4.72 -1.16 -24.56
C ASP A 75 -3.44 -1.51 -23.81
N ASN A 76 -3.35 -1.16 -22.52
CA ASN A 76 -2.16 -1.39 -21.70
C ASN A 76 -2.25 -2.61 -20.77
N TYR A 77 -3.43 -3.26 -20.67
CA TYR A 77 -3.66 -4.39 -19.77
C TYR A 77 -2.61 -5.51 -19.90
N GLN A 78 -2.25 -5.86 -21.13
CA GLN A 78 -1.26 -6.91 -21.39
C GLN A 78 0.14 -6.51 -20.87
N ALA A 79 0.59 -5.28 -21.16
CA ALA A 79 1.88 -4.79 -20.71
C ALA A 79 1.97 -4.69 -19.18
N ILE A 80 0.89 -4.22 -18.53
CA ILE A 80 0.79 -4.19 -17.07
C ILE A 80 0.81 -5.63 -16.51
N SER A 81 0.07 -6.56 -17.11
CA SER A 81 0.05 -7.97 -16.66
C SER A 81 1.43 -8.65 -16.76
N GLU A 82 2.19 -8.34 -17.80
CA GLU A 82 3.57 -8.81 -17.98
C GLU A 82 4.53 -8.21 -16.94
N PHE A 83 4.40 -6.89 -16.68
CA PHE A 83 5.10 -6.23 -15.58
C PHE A 83 4.81 -6.94 -14.25
N ILE A 84 3.54 -7.15 -13.92
CA ILE A 84 3.09 -7.80 -12.68
C ILE A 84 3.71 -9.18 -12.53
N ASN A 85 3.63 -10.02 -13.57
CA ASN A 85 4.16 -11.37 -13.52
C ASN A 85 5.68 -11.39 -13.31
N ARG A 86 6.41 -10.50 -14.01
CA ARG A 86 7.86 -10.37 -13.85
C ARG A 86 8.23 -9.94 -12.43
N GLU A 87 7.65 -8.86 -11.91
CA GLU A 87 7.99 -8.35 -10.59
C GLU A 87 7.60 -9.33 -9.47
N ASN A 88 6.41 -9.93 -9.54
CA ASN A 88 5.96 -10.94 -8.56
C ASN A 88 6.82 -12.21 -8.58
N SER A 89 7.44 -12.57 -9.72
CA SER A 89 8.37 -13.71 -9.78
C SER A 89 9.73 -13.42 -9.14
N LYS A 90 10.11 -12.14 -9.09
CA LYS A 90 11.43 -11.68 -8.63
C LYS A 90 11.44 -11.38 -7.13
N TYR A 91 10.37 -10.77 -6.61
CA TYR A 91 10.29 -10.32 -5.22
C TYR A 91 9.32 -11.17 -4.41
N LYS A 92 9.80 -11.75 -3.30
CA LYS A 92 9.04 -12.72 -2.50
C LYS A 92 7.83 -12.11 -1.78
N ASN A 93 7.94 -10.85 -1.35
CA ASN A 93 6.98 -10.16 -0.49
C ASN A 93 6.09 -9.18 -1.26
N PHE A 94 6.34 -8.96 -2.55
CA PHE A 94 5.56 -8.05 -3.37
C PHE A 94 4.47 -8.81 -4.11
N LYS A 95 3.24 -8.31 -3.97
CA LYS A 95 2.10 -8.81 -4.71
C LYS A 95 1.44 -7.66 -5.45
N TYR A 96 1.87 -7.46 -6.69
CA TYR A 96 1.17 -6.59 -7.61
C TYR A 96 -0.12 -7.24 -8.12
N TYR A 97 -1.17 -6.44 -8.28
CA TYR A 97 -2.43 -6.84 -8.88
C TYR A 97 -3.20 -5.65 -9.45
N ILE A 98 -4.09 -5.94 -10.40
CA ILE A 98 -5.06 -4.99 -10.95
C ILE A 98 -6.35 -5.12 -10.16
N GLU A 99 -6.88 -4.01 -9.66
CA GLU A 99 -8.24 -3.94 -9.16
C GLU A 99 -9.17 -3.59 -10.32
N HIS A 100 -10.14 -4.46 -10.59
CA HIS A 100 -11.03 -4.31 -11.74
C HIS A 100 -12.17 -3.34 -11.47
N ASP A 101 -12.53 -3.15 -10.21
CA ASP A 101 -13.64 -2.26 -9.84
C ASP A 101 -13.30 -0.78 -10.06
N ASP A 102 -12.01 -0.40 -9.97
CA ASP A 102 -11.55 0.98 -10.12
C ASP A 102 -10.44 1.17 -11.16
N ASN A 103 -10.06 0.11 -11.89
CA ASN A 103 -8.99 0.08 -12.89
C ASN A 103 -7.63 0.57 -12.36
N SER A 104 -7.35 0.36 -11.07
CA SER A 104 -6.10 0.77 -10.44
C SER A 104 -5.08 -0.37 -10.38
N LEU A 105 -3.80 0.00 -10.36
CA LEU A 105 -2.70 -0.91 -10.07
C LEU A 105 -2.31 -0.77 -8.60
N TYR A 106 -2.27 -1.90 -7.90
CA TYR A 106 -1.87 -1.98 -6.50
C TYR A 106 -0.62 -2.85 -6.32
N LEU A 107 0.11 -2.58 -5.25
CA LEU A 107 1.14 -3.44 -4.69
C LEU A 107 0.84 -3.67 -3.21
N ASP A 108 0.63 -4.93 -2.84
CA ASP A 108 0.52 -5.34 -1.45
C ASP A 108 1.79 -6.06 -0.96
N CYS A 109 2.15 -5.82 0.29
CA CYS A 109 3.10 -6.60 1.07
C CYS A 109 2.39 -7.02 2.37
N ILE A 110 2.25 -8.34 2.55
CA ILE A 110 1.54 -8.91 3.69
C ILE A 110 2.52 -9.20 4.82
N TYR A 111 2.27 -8.62 5.98
CA TYR A 111 2.94 -8.96 7.23
C TYR A 111 2.03 -9.85 8.07
N ILE A 112 2.41 -11.11 8.25
CA ILE A 112 1.64 -12.06 9.04
C ILE A 112 2.19 -12.06 10.46
N SER A 113 1.38 -11.58 11.40
CA SER A 113 1.71 -11.67 12.82
C SER A 113 0.43 -11.65 13.68
N PRO A 114 0.27 -12.60 14.63
CA PRO A 114 -0.77 -12.51 15.63
C PRO A 114 -0.51 -11.33 16.58
N ASN A 115 -1.56 -10.81 17.22
CA ASN A 115 -1.46 -9.68 18.16
C ASN A 115 -0.35 -9.84 19.22
N THR A 116 -0.13 -11.06 19.72
CA THR A 116 0.86 -11.35 20.76
C THR A 116 2.32 -11.34 20.28
N ALA A 117 2.57 -11.27 18.97
CA ALA A 117 3.90 -11.33 18.37
C ALA A 117 4.14 -10.23 17.33
N PHE A 118 3.34 -9.16 17.37
CA PHE A 118 3.45 -8.05 16.42
C PHE A 118 4.73 -7.25 16.68
N GLU A 119 5.63 -7.23 15.69
CA GLU A 119 6.90 -6.48 15.71
C GLU A 119 6.80 -5.28 14.75
N PRO A 120 6.54 -4.05 15.27
CA PRO A 120 6.33 -2.88 14.42
C PRO A 120 7.59 -2.49 13.63
N GLU A 121 8.78 -2.77 14.15
CA GLU A 121 10.06 -2.55 13.47
C GLU A 121 10.15 -3.36 12.17
N LEU A 122 9.72 -4.63 12.20
CA LEU A 122 9.75 -5.49 11.03
C LEU A 122 8.76 -5.04 9.96
N LEU A 123 7.54 -4.65 10.36
CA LEU A 123 6.56 -4.03 9.46
C LEU A 123 7.13 -2.77 8.81
N TYR A 124 7.78 -1.90 9.60
CA TYR A 124 8.38 -0.67 9.09
C TYR A 124 9.54 -0.95 8.12
N VAL A 125 10.40 -1.94 8.39
CA VAL A 125 11.45 -2.38 7.46
C VAL A 125 10.86 -2.87 6.13
N LEU A 126 9.78 -3.68 6.17
CA LEU A 126 9.10 -4.13 4.96
C LEU A 126 8.55 -2.95 4.15
N MET A 127 7.99 -1.94 4.82
CA MET A 127 7.53 -0.72 4.17
C MET A 127 8.70 0.06 3.54
N GLN A 128 9.81 0.23 4.26
CA GLN A 128 11.00 0.92 3.75
C GLN A 128 11.60 0.22 2.51
N GLN A 129 11.56 -1.12 2.45
CA GLN A 129 11.98 -1.85 1.25
C GLN A 129 11.14 -1.48 0.03
N ILE A 130 9.83 -1.27 0.19
CA ILE A 130 8.96 -0.81 -0.90
C ILE A 130 9.34 0.62 -1.32
N VAL A 131 9.53 1.52 -0.34
CA VAL A 131 9.93 2.92 -0.59
C VAL A 131 11.25 2.99 -1.36
N GLN A 132 12.24 2.16 -1.00
CA GLN A 132 13.54 2.11 -1.68
C GLN A 132 13.48 1.46 -3.06
N TYR A 133 12.59 0.48 -3.24
CA TYR A 133 12.41 -0.21 -4.52
C TYR A 133 11.68 0.66 -5.56
N MET A 134 10.66 1.43 -5.13
CA MET A 134 9.73 2.09 -6.05
C MET A 134 10.40 3.00 -7.08
N PRO A 135 11.39 3.86 -6.75
CA PRO A 135 12.08 4.70 -7.73
C PRO A 135 12.73 3.89 -8.87
N GLY A 136 13.26 2.71 -8.57
CA GLY A 136 13.85 1.82 -9.58
C GLY A 136 12.81 1.11 -10.46
N ALA A 137 11.57 0.99 -10.00
CA ALA A 137 10.47 0.41 -10.75
C ALA A 137 9.81 1.42 -11.71
N VAL A 138 9.94 2.74 -11.45
CA VAL A 138 9.26 3.79 -12.21
C VAL A 138 9.46 3.69 -13.72
N PRO A 139 10.66 3.48 -14.28
CA PRO A 139 10.82 3.41 -15.73
C PRO A 139 9.98 2.29 -16.36
N ALA A 140 9.94 1.12 -15.72
CA ALA A 140 9.15 -0.01 -16.19
C ALA A 140 7.63 0.18 -15.96
N LEU A 141 7.24 0.91 -14.91
CA LEU A 141 5.85 1.29 -14.69
C LEU A 141 5.36 2.26 -15.75
N LYS A 142 6.14 3.29 -16.10
CA LYS A 142 5.83 4.23 -17.19
C LYS A 142 5.65 3.53 -18.52
N GLU A 143 6.58 2.62 -18.85
CA GLU A 143 6.50 1.80 -20.06
C GLU A 143 5.23 0.94 -20.07
N ALA A 144 4.96 0.22 -18.98
CA ALA A 144 3.80 -0.67 -18.90
C ALA A 144 2.46 0.07 -18.92
N MET A 145 2.37 1.24 -18.28
CA MET A 145 1.15 2.06 -18.22
C MET A 145 0.96 2.93 -19.47
N GLY A 146 2.04 3.27 -20.18
CA GLY A 146 2.02 4.20 -21.31
C GLY A 146 1.82 5.66 -20.89
N ILE A 147 2.28 6.05 -19.69
CA ILE A 147 2.12 7.41 -19.13
C ILE A 147 3.43 7.92 -18.51
N GLU A 148 3.64 9.24 -18.55
CA GLU A 148 4.81 9.88 -17.94
C GLU A 148 4.57 10.36 -16.50
N GLN A 149 3.31 10.66 -16.16
CA GLN A 149 2.89 11.14 -14.84
C GLN A 149 1.62 10.41 -14.42
N LEU A 150 1.53 10.10 -13.14
CA LEU A 150 0.35 9.53 -12.50
C LEU A 150 -0.78 10.56 -12.50
N PRO A 151 -2.03 10.11 -12.72
CA PRO A 151 -3.18 10.94 -12.42
C PRO A 151 -3.25 11.23 -10.91
N ASP A 152 -3.90 12.32 -10.52
CA ASP A 152 -4.21 12.57 -9.11
C ASP A 152 -5.09 11.41 -8.58
N PRO A 153 -4.59 10.63 -7.60
CA PRO A 153 -5.27 9.45 -7.10
C PRO A 153 -6.62 9.75 -6.42
N PHE A 154 -6.87 11.02 -6.07
CA PHE A 154 -8.08 11.45 -5.39
C PHE A 154 -8.97 12.38 -6.23
N ALA A 155 -8.66 12.61 -7.50
CA ALA A 155 -9.45 13.48 -8.38
C ALA A 155 -10.94 13.13 -8.39
N GLN A 156 -11.27 11.83 -8.37
CA GLN A 156 -12.66 11.33 -8.34
C GLN A 156 -13.41 11.62 -7.03
N TYR A 157 -12.69 11.94 -5.94
CA TYR A 157 -13.26 12.28 -4.63
C TYR A 157 -13.32 13.79 -4.37
N ALA A 158 -12.81 14.63 -5.28
CA ALA A 158 -12.74 16.09 -5.12
C ALA A 158 -14.13 16.79 -5.13
N HIS A 159 -15.21 16.11 -5.54
CA HIS A 159 -16.55 16.69 -5.69
C HIS A 159 -17.48 16.55 -4.46
N LYS A 160 -16.94 16.59 -3.24
CA LYS A 160 -17.76 16.65 -2.01
C LYS A 160 -17.31 17.75 -1.06
N HIS A 161 -17.57 19.00 -1.45
CA HIS A 161 -17.67 20.14 -0.55
C HIS A 161 -18.93 20.94 -0.89
#